data_AF-A0A7V8BMG3-F1
#
_entry.id   AF-A0A7V8BMG3-F1
#
_cell.length_a   1.000
_cell.length_b   1.000
_cell.length_c   1.000
_cell.angle_alpha   90.00
_cell.angle_beta   90.00
_cell.angle_gamma   90.00
#
_symmetry.space_group_name_H-M   'P 1'
#
loop_
_entity.id
_entity.type
_entity.pdbx_description
1 polymer ?
#
loop_
_entity_poly.entity_id
_entity_poly.type
_entity_poly.pdbx_seq_one_letter_code
_entity_poly.pdbx_strand_id
1 'polypeptide(L)'
;MINSKTTKQTNKFRFHPLTPARWDDFEQLFGERGACGGWWCMTWRLKKSEFDKQKGAGNKKAMKKMVSGGKEPGIMAYYNG
;
A
#
# COMPACT_ATOMS: atom_id res chain seq x y z
N MET A 1 -9.82 39.34 23.91
CA MET A 1 -10.97 38.41 24.01
C MET A 1 -11.38 38.14 22.56
N ILE A 2 -11.28 36.96 21.95
CA ILE A 2 -11.63 35.60 22.40
C ILE A 2 -10.78 34.58 21.60
N ASN A 3 -10.18 33.63 22.33
CA ASN A 3 -9.36 32.45 21.98
C ASN A 3 -9.24 31.96 20.53
N SER A 4 -8.06 32.15 19.94
CA SER A 4 -7.50 31.23 18.95
C SER A 4 -7.23 29.88 19.62
N LYS A 5 -8.12 28.91 19.45
CA LYS A 5 -7.82 27.52 19.78
C LYS A 5 -6.68 27.05 18.88
N THR A 6 -5.47 27.06 19.40
CA THR A 6 -4.28 26.44 18.83
C THR A 6 -4.57 24.95 18.66
N THR A 7 -5.02 24.52 17.48
CA THR A 7 -5.00 23.11 17.12
C THR A 7 -3.54 22.74 16.94
N LYS A 8 -2.94 22.12 17.97
CA LYS A 8 -1.72 21.33 17.83
C LYS A 8 -1.99 20.28 16.74
N GLN A 9 -1.64 20.55 15.49
CA GLN A 9 -1.54 19.49 14.48
C GLN A 9 -0.33 18.64 14.82
N THR A 10 -0.52 17.68 15.72
CA THR A 10 0.38 16.52 15.78
C THR A 10 0.02 15.66 14.58
N ASN A 11 0.51 15.98 13.38
CA ASN A 11 0.39 15.09 12.22
C ASN A 11 1.30 13.89 12.47
N LYS A 12 0.83 12.99 13.34
CA LYS A 12 1.48 11.73 13.67
C LYS A 12 1.53 10.79 12.47
N PHE A 13 0.77 11.07 11.41
CA PHE A 13 0.76 10.27 10.19
C PHE A 13 1.14 11.10 8.97
N ARG A 14 2.01 10.54 8.13
CA ARG A 14 2.33 11.04 6.79
C ARG A 14 1.76 10.07 5.76
N PHE A 15 1.16 10.60 4.70
CA PHE A 15 0.53 9.80 3.66
C PHE A 15 1.28 9.97 2.33
N HIS A 16 1.64 8.86 1.70
CA HIS A 16 2.36 8.87 0.43
C HIS A 16 1.73 7.88 -0.56
N PRO A 17 1.73 8.20 -1.86
CA PRO A 17 1.30 7.25 -2.87
C PRO A 17 2.25 6.06 -2.94
N LEU A 18 1.71 4.90 -3.30
CA LEU A 18 2.52 3.73 -3.64
C LEU A 18 3.19 3.95 -4.99
N THR A 19 4.48 4.24 -4.94
CA THR A 19 5.35 4.45 -6.10
C THR A 19 6.47 3.40 -6.12
N PRO A 20 7.20 3.24 -7.24
CA PRO A 20 8.34 2.32 -7.29
C PRO A 20 9.38 2.58 -6.19
N ALA A 21 9.59 3.85 -5.83
CA ALA A 21 10.54 4.24 -4.79
C ALA A 21 10.13 3.80 -3.38
N ARG A 22 8.86 3.44 -3.15
CA ARG A 22 8.34 3.00 -1.85
C ARG A 22 7.89 1.55 -1.86
N TRP A 23 8.36 0.78 -2.83
CA TRP A 23 7.99 -0.61 -2.99
C TRP A 23 8.44 -1.46 -1.80
N ASP A 24 9.63 -1.20 -1.26
CA ASP A 24 10.17 -1.96 -0.13
C ASP A 24 9.35 -1.71 1.16
N ASP A 25 8.90 -0.47 1.38
CA ASP A 25 7.97 -0.14 2.48
C ASP A 25 6.64 -0.90 2.33
N PHE A 26 6.15 -1.02 1.09
CA PHE A 26 4.93 -1.78 0.79
C PHE A 26 5.11 -3.28 1.06
N GLU A 27 6.26 -3.85 0.69
CA GLU A 27 6.58 -5.25 1.00
C GLU A 27 6.68 -5.47 2.51
N GLN A 28 7.31 -4.54 3.24
CA GLN A 28 7.44 -4.61 4.70
C GLN A 28 6.07 -4.53 5.38
N LEU A 29 5.21 -3.60 4.96
CA LEU A 29 3.85 -3.45 5.51
C LEU A 29 3.01 -4.72 5.35
N PHE A 30 3.16 -5.43 4.22
CA PHE A 30 2.39 -6.62 3.90
C PHE A 30 3.01 -7.90 4.48
N GLY A 31 4.30 -7.88 4.80
CA GLY A 31 5.06 -9.00 5.34
C GLY A 31 5.22 -10.17 4.38
N GLU A 32 5.84 -11.26 4.85
CA GLU A 32 6.14 -12.45 4.05
C GLU A 32 4.91 -13.08 3.40
N ARG A 33 3.75 -13.00 4.09
CA ARG A 33 2.50 -13.56 3.60
C ARG A 33 1.73 -12.63 2.67
N GLY A 34 2.15 -11.38 2.44
CA GLY A 34 1.49 -10.52 1.47
C GLY A 34 0.09 -10.07 1.87
N ALA A 35 -0.03 -9.46 3.05
CA ALA A 35 -1.27 -9.20 3.77
C ALA A 35 -2.03 -10.49 4.11
N CYS A 36 -3.36 -10.52 3.95
CA CYS A 36 -4.22 -11.66 4.28
C CYS A 36 -3.98 -12.85 3.32
N GLY A 37 -2.88 -13.57 3.48
CA GLY A 37 -2.59 -14.82 2.78
C GLY A 37 -2.30 -14.67 1.28
N GLY A 38 -1.61 -13.62 0.86
CA GLY A 38 -1.07 -13.49 -0.50
C GLY A 38 -1.96 -12.72 -1.46
N TRP A 39 -2.81 -11.84 -0.93
CA TRP A 39 -3.73 -11.04 -1.73
C TRP A 39 -2.98 -9.92 -2.47
N TRP A 40 -2.02 -9.26 -1.83
CA TRP A 40 -1.26 -8.14 -2.39
C TRP A 40 -2.16 -7.06 -3.05
N CYS A 41 -3.37 -6.88 -2.52
CA CYS A 41 -4.43 -6.02 -3.08
C CYS A 41 -4.82 -6.33 -4.54
N MET A 42 -4.53 -7.53 -5.03
CA MET A 42 -4.86 -7.95 -6.40
C MET A 42 -6.27 -8.54 -6.54
N THR A 43 -6.96 -8.87 -5.44
CA THR A 43 -8.30 -9.50 -5.44
C THR A 43 -9.33 -8.76 -6.28
N TRP A 44 -9.26 -7.42 -6.31
CA TRP A 44 -10.18 -6.56 -7.07
C TRP A 44 -9.64 -6.16 -8.45
N ARG A 45 -8.39 -6.53 -8.77
CA ARG A 45 -7.66 -6.10 -9.98
C ARG A 45 -7.50 -7.22 -11.00
N LEU A 46 -7.74 -8.48 -10.61
CA LEU A 46 -7.62 -9.66 -11.44
C LEU A 46 -8.95 -10.40 -11.51
N LYS A 47 -9.11 -11.22 -12.55
CA LYS A 47 -10.20 -12.21 -12.56
C LYS A 47 -9.98 -13.20 -11.40
N LYS A 48 -11.06 -13.66 -10.78
CA LYS A 48 -10.99 -14.60 -9.64
C LYS A 48 -10.14 -15.83 -9.94
N SER A 49 -10.30 -16.41 -11.13
CA SER A 49 -9.54 -17.58 -11.57
C SER A 49 -8.05 -17.31 -11.74
N GLU A 50 -7.65 -16.10 -12.15
CA GLU A 50 -6.24 -15.70 -12.26
C GLU A 50 -5.66 -15.44 -10.88
N PHE A 51 -6.40 -14.74 -10.02
CA PHE A 51 -6.01 -14.45 -8.65
C PHE A 51 -5.71 -15.72 -7.85
N ASP A 52 -6.58 -16.74 -7.95
CA ASP A 52 -6.41 -18.00 -7.22
C ASP A 52 -5.19 -18.78 -7.72
N LYS A 53 -4.95 -18.79 -9.04
CA LYS A 53 -3.82 -19.51 -9.65
C LYS A 53 -2.46 -18.93 -9.25
N GLN A 54 -2.38 -17.64 -8.99
CA GLN A 54 -1.11 -16.94 -8.76
C GLN A 54 -1.00 -16.31 -7.35
N LYS A 55 -1.84 -16.77 -6.42
CA LYS A 55 -1.91 -16.27 -5.04
C LYS A 55 -0.53 -16.27 -4.38
N GLY A 56 -0.21 -15.22 -3.62
CA GLY A 56 1.13 -15.04 -3.04
C GLY A 56 2.09 -14.36 -4.02
N ALA A 57 3.17 -15.04 -4.39
CA ALA A 57 4.27 -14.45 -5.16
C ALA A 57 3.85 -13.93 -6.55
N GLY A 58 2.90 -14.60 -7.21
CA GLY A 58 2.38 -14.14 -8.50
C GLY A 58 1.60 -12.83 -8.38
N ASN A 59 0.73 -12.72 -7.38
CA ASN A 59 0.02 -11.47 -7.06
C ASN A 59 0.99 -10.35 -6.66
N LYS A 60 2.04 -10.66 -5.88
CA LYS A 60 3.12 -9.71 -5.56
C LYS A 60 3.76 -9.16 -6.83
N LYS A 61 4.13 -10.05 -7.77
CA LYS A 61 4.73 -9.67 -9.07
C LYS A 61 3.77 -8.84 -9.92
N ALA A 62 2.48 -9.17 -9.94
CA ALA A 62 1.46 -8.42 -10.68
C ALA A 62 1.30 -7.00 -10.11
N MET A 63 1.29 -6.85 -8.78
CA MET A 63 1.28 -5.54 -8.12
C MET A 63 2.57 -4.75 -8.43
N LYS A 64 3.74 -5.39 -8.34
CA LYS A 64 5.03 -4.75 -8.66
C LYS A 64 5.08 -4.25 -10.10
N LYS A 65 4.56 -5.04 -11.05
CA LYS A 65 4.46 -4.65 -12.47
C LYS A 65 3.56 -3.43 -12.64
N MET A 66 2.44 -3.37 -11.91
CA MET A 66 1.51 -2.24 -11.95
C MET A 66 2.19 -0.95 -11.46
N VAL A 67 2.85 -1.01 -10.30
CA VAL A 67 3.56 0.13 -9.70
C VAL A 67 4.73 0.58 -10.58
N SER A 68 5.52 -0.37 -11.08
CA SER A 68 6.66 -0.08 -11.98
C SER A 68 6.22 0.51 -13.32
N GLY A 69 4.98 0.27 -13.74
CA GLY A 69 4.37 0.87 -14.93
C GLY A 69 3.86 2.30 -14.71
N GLY A 70 4.19 2.94 -13.59
CA GLY A 70 3.82 4.33 -13.28
C GLY A 70 2.42 4.51 -12.70
N LYS A 71 1.71 3.42 -12.37
CA LYS A 71 0.43 3.52 -11.65
C LYS A 71 0.70 3.65 -10.16
N GLU A 72 -0.16 4.40 -9.47
CA GLU A 72 -0.11 4.58 -8.01
C GLU A 72 -1.35 3.93 -7.36
N PRO A 73 -1.38 2.59 -7.20
CA PRO A 73 -2.62 1.87 -6.89
C PRO A 73 -3.07 1.97 -5.42
N GLY A 74 -2.45 2.82 -4.61
CA GLY A 74 -2.81 2.98 -3.19
C GLY A 74 -2.05 4.09 -2.47
N ILE A 75 -2.44 4.32 -1.23
CA ILE A 75 -1.84 5.30 -0.30
C ILE A 75 -1.31 4.52 0.90
N MET A 76 -0.08 4.84 1.33
CA MET A 76 0.53 4.30 2.53
C MET A 76 0.62 5.38 3.61
N ALA A 77 0.31 4.99 4.84
CA ALA A 77 0.37 5.85 6.01
C ALA A 77 1.56 5.46 6.89
N TYR A 78 2.41 6.42 7.21
CA TYR A 78 3.60 6.27 8.05
C TYR A 78 3.33 6.93 9.40
N TYR A 79 3.48 6.18 10.49
CA TYR A 79 3.33 6.72 11.85
C TYR A 79 4.67 7.26 12.36
N ASN A 80 4.71 8.53 12.76
CA ASN A 80 5.89 9.28 13.22
C ASN A 80 6.98 9.53 12.16
N GLY A 81 6.64 9.38 10.88
CA GLY A 81 7.56 9.63 9.76
C GLY A 81 8.63 8.57 9.67
#